data_AF-A0A944Y9Z4-F1
#
_entry.id   AF-A0A944Y9Z4-F1
#
_cell.length_a   1.000
_cell.length_b   1.000
_cell.length_c   1.000
_cell.angle_alpha   90.00
_cell.angle_beta   90.00
_cell.angle_gamma   90.00
#
_symmetry.space_group_name_H-M   'P 1'
#
loop_
_entity.id
_entity.type
_entity.pdbx_description
1 polymer ?
#
loop_
_entity_poly.entity_id
_entity_poly.type
_entity_poly.pdbx_seq_one_letter_code
_entity_poly.pdbx_strand_id
1 'polypeptide(L)'
;MVNKNENNSENASILASSLEQQSRVNDFIFQSSRFRIIFCFVNLYAVLIVIVYFLVKGDLVEGINTNFVNGVFLTVLNGRTSVFLLLFVSLNLSAYYNFGFKIVCLTTIIYMLNSAVDNIVLFSDSTKIIDRPYFSAFIITRPLFVIALVGLFILHKEKAKND
;
A
#
# COMPACT_ATOMS: atom_id res chain seq x y z
N MET A 1 47.28 19.52 -31.30
CA MET A 1 47.55 18.46 -30.32
C MET A 1 46.48 18.53 -29.26
N VAL A 2 45.53 17.58 -29.22
CA VAL A 2 44.54 17.51 -28.14
C VAL A 2 45.30 17.22 -26.84
N ASN A 3 45.10 18.07 -25.84
CA ASN A 3 45.84 18.06 -24.58
C ASN A 3 45.43 16.81 -23.76
N LYS A 4 46.19 15.73 -23.90
CA LYS A 4 45.89 14.40 -23.33
C LYS A 4 45.67 14.43 -21.81
N ASN A 5 46.21 15.43 -21.12
CA ASN A 5 46.05 15.63 -19.67
C ASN A 5 44.70 16.24 -19.27
N GLU A 6 44.10 17.13 -20.08
CA GLU A 6 42.78 17.70 -19.78
C GLU A 6 41.68 16.65 -19.94
N ASN A 7 41.75 15.85 -21.01
CA ASN A 7 40.80 14.76 -21.24
C ASN A 7 40.86 13.68 -20.15
N ASN A 8 42.04 13.42 -19.57
CA ASN A 8 42.18 12.48 -18.45
C ASN A 8 41.56 13.03 -17.16
N SER A 9 41.63 14.34 -16.94
CA SER A 9 41.00 15.00 -15.78
C SER A 9 39.48 15.00 -15.88
N GLU A 10 38.94 15.31 -17.06
CA GLU A 10 37.50 15.34 -17.32
C GLU A 10 36.90 13.92 -17.30
N ASN A 11 37.60 12.93 -17.86
CA ASN A 11 37.17 11.53 -17.77
C ASN A 11 37.24 11.01 -16.32
N ALA A 12 38.23 11.43 -15.54
CA ALA A 12 38.32 11.07 -14.12
C ALA A 12 37.20 11.70 -13.28
N SER A 13 36.80 12.94 -13.58
CA SER A 13 35.68 13.60 -12.88
C SER A 13 34.33 12.99 -13.25
N ILE A 14 34.11 12.62 -14.52
CA ILE A 14 32.92 11.90 -14.97
C ILE A 14 32.87 10.50 -14.33
N LEU A 15 34.00 9.80 -14.25
CA LEU A 15 34.07 8.50 -13.59
C LEU A 15 33.80 8.62 -12.07
N ALA A 16 34.39 9.63 -11.42
CA ALA A 16 34.20 9.88 -9.99
C ALA A 16 32.73 10.22 -9.67
N SER A 17 32.09 11.07 -10.46
CA SER A 17 30.67 11.40 -10.33
C SER A 17 29.76 10.19 -10.61
N SER A 18 30.07 9.35 -11.62
CA SER A 18 29.36 8.09 -11.83
C SER A 18 29.56 7.11 -10.69
N LEU A 19 30.76 7.01 -10.12
CA LEU A 19 31.07 6.16 -8.97
C LEU A 19 30.39 6.67 -7.69
N GLU A 20 30.30 7.97 -7.49
CA GLU A 20 29.56 8.59 -6.39
C GLU A 20 28.04 8.40 -6.56
N GLN A 21 27.53 8.49 -7.79
CA GLN A 21 26.15 8.19 -8.08
C GLN A 21 25.86 6.69 -7.89
N GLN A 22 26.79 5.82 -8.29
CA GLN A 22 26.71 4.38 -8.07
C GLN A 22 26.84 4.00 -6.60
N SER A 23 27.65 4.69 -5.80
CA SER A 23 27.75 4.46 -4.36
C SER A 23 26.48 4.90 -3.62
N ARG A 24 25.88 6.04 -4.01
CA ARG A 24 24.56 6.47 -3.52
C ARG A 24 23.43 5.52 -3.91
N VAL A 25 23.54 4.88 -5.07
CA VAL A 25 22.64 3.80 -5.52
C VAL A 25 22.91 2.51 -4.73
N ASN A 26 24.16 2.16 -4.42
CA ASN A 26 24.50 0.98 -3.61
C ASN A 26 24.10 1.12 -2.13
N ASP A 27 23.86 2.33 -1.63
CA ASP A 27 23.21 2.62 -0.33
C ASP A 27 21.69 2.32 -0.34
N PHE A 28 21.24 1.32 -1.10
CA PHE A 28 19.89 0.79 -0.96
C PHE A 28 19.75 0.16 0.43
N ILE A 29 18.79 0.62 1.21
CA ILE A 29 18.45 -0.07 2.46
C ILE A 29 17.82 -1.41 2.10
N PHE A 30 18.58 -2.47 2.32
CA PHE A 30 18.04 -3.81 2.28
C PHE A 30 17.10 -4.01 3.48
N GLN A 31 15.79 -3.90 3.22
CA GLN A 31 14.77 -4.24 4.21
C GLN A 31 14.84 -5.72 4.58
N SER A 32 14.52 -6.03 5.83
CA SER A 32 14.63 -7.40 6.38
C SER A 32 13.73 -8.40 5.64
N SER A 33 14.11 -9.68 5.66
CA SER A 33 13.27 -10.75 5.07
C SER A 33 11.85 -10.76 5.65
N ARG A 34 11.72 -10.55 6.97
CA ARG A 34 10.42 -10.44 7.65
C ARG A 34 9.57 -9.29 7.11
N PHE A 35 10.17 -8.11 6.91
CA PHE A 35 9.50 -6.98 6.28
C PHE A 35 8.99 -7.33 4.89
N ARG A 36 9.83 -7.96 4.05
CA ARG A 36 9.47 -8.33 2.67
C ARG A 36 8.30 -9.33 2.63
N ILE A 37 8.28 -10.31 3.53
CA ILE A 37 7.19 -11.31 3.63
C ILE A 37 5.88 -10.61 4.00
N ILE A 38 5.89 -9.75 5.02
CA ILE A 38 4.68 -9.02 5.44
C ILE A 38 4.24 -8.05 4.33
N PHE A 39 5.19 -7.42 3.63
CA PHE A 39 4.90 -6.51 2.54
C PHE A 39 4.26 -7.23 1.35
N CYS A 40 4.71 -8.45 1.05
CA CYS A 40 4.08 -9.33 0.06
C CYS A 40 2.65 -9.67 0.47
N PHE A 41 2.43 -10.02 1.75
CA PHE A 41 1.09 -10.29 2.29
C PHE A 41 0.15 -9.09 2.16
N VAL A 42 0.62 -7.88 2.49
CA VAL A 42 -0.14 -6.62 2.33
C VAL A 42 -0.49 -6.36 0.87
N ASN A 43 0.44 -6.62 -0.05
CA ASN A 43 0.19 -6.48 -1.49
C ASN A 43 -0.85 -7.50 -2.00
N LEU A 44 -0.72 -8.76 -1.59
CA LEU A 44 -1.67 -9.81 -1.94
C LEU A 44 -3.08 -9.47 -1.44
N TYR A 45 -3.19 -8.96 -0.22
CA TYR A 45 -4.47 -8.52 0.35
C TYR A 45 -5.13 -7.45 -0.53
N ALA A 46 -4.38 -6.44 -0.97
CA ALA A 46 -4.93 -5.37 -1.81
C ALA A 46 -5.44 -5.90 -3.16
N VAL A 47 -4.72 -6.84 -3.78
CA VAL A 47 -5.16 -7.49 -5.02
C VAL A 47 -6.47 -8.25 -4.80
N LEU A 48 -6.59 -9.02 -3.72
CA LEU A 48 -7.83 -9.74 -3.39
C LEU A 48 -9.02 -8.78 -3.18
N ILE A 49 -8.80 -7.64 -2.53
CA ILE A 49 -9.83 -6.61 -2.35
C ILE A 49 -10.26 -6.00 -3.68
N VAL A 50 -9.33 -5.74 -4.60
CA VAL A 50 -9.66 -5.23 -5.94
C VAL A 50 -10.51 -6.24 -6.71
N ILE A 51 -10.17 -7.54 -6.64
CA ILE A 51 -10.97 -8.60 -7.26
C ILE A 51 -12.39 -8.61 -6.68
N VAL A 52 -12.52 -8.60 -5.35
CA VAL A 52 -13.81 -8.55 -4.66
C VAL A 52 -14.62 -7.30 -5.07
N TYR A 53 -13.98 -6.14 -5.20
CA TYR A 53 -14.65 -4.92 -5.66
C TYR A 53 -15.24 -5.09 -7.07
N PHE A 54 -14.50 -5.66 -8.02
CA PHE A 54 -15.00 -5.90 -9.37
C PHE A 54 -16.13 -6.94 -9.41
N LEU A 55 -16.04 -8.00 -8.58
CA LEU A 55 -17.12 -8.98 -8.45
C LEU A 55 -18.42 -8.33 -7.96
N VAL A 56 -18.34 -7.45 -6.95
CA VAL A 56 -19.50 -6.74 -6.40
C VAL A 56 -20.05 -5.71 -7.39
N LYS A 57 -19.18 -4.94 -8.07
CA LYS A 57 -19.60 -3.90 -9.01
C LYS A 57 -20.17 -4.46 -10.32
N GLY A 58 -19.61 -5.57 -10.79
CA GLY A 58 -20.02 -6.21 -12.04
C GLY A 58 -21.20 -7.17 -11.92
N ASP A 59 -21.75 -7.34 -10.71
CA ASP A 59 -22.83 -8.29 -10.41
C ASP A 59 -22.51 -9.73 -10.90
N LEU A 60 -21.25 -10.14 -10.76
CA LEU A 60 -20.71 -11.34 -11.41
C LEU A 60 -20.92 -12.64 -10.61
N VAL A 61 -21.65 -12.59 -9.50
CA VAL A 61 -21.86 -13.75 -8.61
C VAL A 61 -23.34 -13.88 -8.24
N GLU A 62 -23.92 -15.02 -8.60
CA GLU A 62 -25.31 -15.38 -8.28
C GLU A 62 -25.53 -15.47 -6.77
N GLY A 63 -26.68 -14.96 -6.29
CA GLY A 63 -27.04 -14.92 -4.87
C GLY A 63 -26.88 -13.57 -4.18
N ILE A 64 -26.45 -12.53 -4.90
CA ILE A 64 -26.46 -11.14 -4.40
C ILE A 64 -27.90 -10.61 -4.52
N ASN A 65 -28.50 -10.24 -3.40
CA ASN A 65 -29.79 -9.55 -3.42
C ASN A 65 -29.60 -8.19 -4.10
N THR A 66 -30.09 -8.04 -5.33
CA THR A 66 -29.98 -6.81 -6.14
C THR A 66 -30.61 -5.58 -5.46
N ASN A 67 -31.51 -5.77 -4.48
CA ASN A 67 -32.05 -4.68 -3.66
C ASN A 67 -31.04 -4.13 -2.63
N PHE A 68 -29.99 -4.88 -2.28
CA PHE A 68 -28.94 -4.47 -1.33
C PHE A 68 -27.88 -3.58 -1.98
N VAL A 69 -27.62 -3.78 -3.27
CA VAL A 69 -26.75 -2.91 -4.08
C VAL A 69 -27.51 -1.62 -4.43
N ASN A 70 -28.10 -1.00 -3.41
CA ASN A 70 -28.71 0.32 -3.53
C ASN A 70 -27.60 1.33 -3.88
N GLY A 71 -27.93 2.36 -4.67
CA GLY A 71 -26.95 3.34 -5.15
C GLY A 71 -26.10 3.97 -4.03
N VAL A 72 -26.64 4.09 -2.82
CA VAL A 72 -25.93 4.58 -1.63
C VAL A 72 -24.78 3.65 -1.22
N PHE A 73 -25.00 2.33 -1.18
CA PHE A 73 -23.96 1.36 -0.82
C PHE A 73 -22.84 1.36 -1.86
N LEU A 74 -23.18 1.32 -3.15
CA LEU A 74 -22.18 1.40 -4.23
C LEU A 74 -21.38 2.70 -4.19
N THR A 75 -22.03 3.83 -3.89
CA THR A 75 -21.36 5.13 -3.78
C THR A 75 -20.31 5.12 -2.66
N VAL A 76 -20.69 4.62 -1.48
CA VAL A 76 -19.79 4.51 -0.32
C VAL A 76 -18.65 3.53 -0.60
N LEU A 77 -18.96 2.37 -1.19
CA LEU A 77 -17.96 1.37 -1.57
C LEU A 77 -16.95 1.96 -2.57
N ASN A 78 -17.44 2.64 -3.61
CA ASN A 78 -16.59 3.24 -4.65
C ASN A 78 -15.67 4.32 -4.11
N GLY A 79 -16.20 5.22 -3.26
CA GLY A 79 -15.40 6.26 -2.62
C GLY A 79 -14.28 5.67 -1.74
N ARG A 80 -14.62 4.67 -0.93
CA ARG A 80 -13.65 4.02 -0.03
C ARG A 80 -12.59 3.21 -0.79
N THR A 81 -12.99 2.43 -1.77
CA THR A 81 -12.03 1.68 -2.60
C THR A 81 -11.08 2.63 -3.33
N SER A 82 -11.54 3.79 -3.79
CA SER A 82 -10.68 4.80 -4.42
C SER A 82 -9.63 5.36 -3.45
N VAL A 83 -10.04 5.73 -2.23
CA VAL A 83 -9.10 6.23 -1.20
C VAL A 83 -8.10 5.14 -0.79
N PHE A 84 -8.58 3.90 -0.60
CA PHE A 84 -7.71 2.77 -0.29
C PHE A 84 -6.68 2.52 -1.39
N LEU A 85 -7.08 2.56 -2.67
CA LEU A 85 -6.18 2.40 -3.80
C LEU A 85 -5.09 3.47 -3.80
N LEU A 86 -5.45 4.73 -3.56
CA LEU A 86 -4.50 5.84 -3.48
C LEU A 86 -3.46 5.62 -2.37
N LEU A 87 -3.92 5.24 -1.17
CA LEU A 87 -3.04 4.93 -0.05
C LEU A 87 -2.13 3.73 -0.34
N PHE A 88 -2.66 2.70 -0.99
CA PHE A 88 -1.90 1.51 -1.34
C PHE A 88 -0.82 1.77 -2.41
N VAL A 89 -1.13 2.56 -3.44
CA VAL A 89 -0.13 3.02 -4.43
C VAL A 89 0.95 3.84 -3.74
N SER A 90 0.55 4.75 -2.85
CA SER A 90 1.48 5.57 -2.08
C SER A 90 2.38 4.71 -1.18
N LEU A 91 1.83 3.65 -0.58
CA LEU A 91 2.58 2.72 0.27
C LEU A 91 3.64 1.96 -0.52
N ASN A 92 3.30 1.51 -1.73
CA ASN A 92 4.26 0.85 -2.63
C ASN A 92 5.33 1.80 -3.14
N LEU A 93 4.94 3.02 -3.52
CA LEU A 93 5.86 4.04 -3.99
C LEU A 93 6.86 4.44 -2.90
N SER A 94 6.37 4.67 -1.68
CA SER A 94 7.20 5.01 -0.52
C SER A 94 8.11 3.86 -0.08
N ALA A 95 7.68 2.61 -0.23
CA ALA A 95 8.52 1.44 0.03
C ALA A 95 9.64 1.31 -1.02
N TYR A 96 9.31 1.55 -2.30
CA TYR A 96 10.26 1.47 -3.41
C TYR A 96 11.36 2.53 -3.31
N TYR A 97 10.99 3.80 -3.05
CA TYR A 97 11.94 4.89 -2.89
C TYR A 97 12.52 5.00 -1.47
N ASN A 98 12.04 4.18 -0.52
CA ASN A 98 12.40 4.26 0.89
C ASN A 98 12.26 5.69 1.45
N PHE A 99 11.20 6.39 1.05
CA PHE A 99 10.96 7.79 1.37
C PHE A 99 9.53 7.97 1.91
N GLY A 100 9.40 8.51 3.12
CA GLY A 100 8.10 8.77 3.74
C GLY A 100 7.29 7.51 4.08
N PHE A 101 7.88 6.31 4.01
CA PHE A 101 7.15 5.05 4.19
C PHE A 101 6.40 4.97 5.52
N LYS A 102 7.04 5.35 6.64
CA LYS A 102 6.36 5.35 7.96
C LYS A 102 5.16 6.29 8.00
N ILE A 103 5.27 7.47 7.38
CA ILE A 103 4.16 8.44 7.31
C ILE A 103 3.01 7.83 6.53
N VAL A 104 3.27 7.33 5.32
CA VAL A 104 2.23 6.73 4.47
C VAL A 104 1.62 5.49 5.12
N CYS A 105 2.44 4.65 5.76
CA CYS A 105 1.99 3.47 6.48
C CYS A 105 1.09 3.85 7.67
N LEU A 106 1.46 4.89 8.44
CA LEU A 106 0.65 5.39 9.55
C LEU A 106 -0.68 5.99 9.06
N THR A 107 -0.67 6.80 8.01
CA THR A 107 -1.89 7.32 7.39
C THR A 107 -2.81 6.18 6.94
N THR A 108 -2.24 5.12 6.37
CA THR A 108 -3.00 3.93 5.95
C THR A 108 -3.62 3.22 7.16
N ILE A 109 -2.88 3.05 8.26
CA ILE A 109 -3.42 2.47 9.50
C ILE A 109 -4.61 3.29 10.03
N ILE A 110 -4.44 4.60 10.14
CA ILE A 110 -5.50 5.52 10.63
C ILE A 110 -6.73 5.43 9.74
N TYR A 111 -6.55 5.45 8.42
CA TYR A 111 -7.65 5.30 7.47
C TYR A 111 -8.40 3.98 7.66
N MET A 112 -7.68 2.86 7.81
CA MET A 112 -8.30 1.54 7.97
C MET A 112 -9.11 1.43 9.27
N LEU A 113 -8.63 2.05 10.36
CA LEU A 113 -9.35 2.12 11.63
C LEU A 113 -10.60 3.00 11.53
N ASN A 114 -10.48 4.20 10.98
CA ASN A 114 -11.64 5.09 10.78
C ASN A 114 -12.70 4.45 9.88
N SER A 115 -12.27 3.81 8.79
CA SER A 115 -13.17 3.10 7.89
C SER A 115 -13.87 1.92 8.56
N ALA A 116 -13.32 1.35 9.65
CA ALA A 116 -13.99 0.30 10.43
C ALA A 116 -15.08 0.89 11.33
N VAL A 117 -14.79 2.01 12.01
CA VAL A 117 -15.77 2.73 12.83
C VAL A 117 -16.94 3.22 11.96
N ASP A 118 -16.65 3.84 10.82
CA ASP A 118 -17.68 4.32 9.90
C ASP A 118 -18.56 3.18 9.37
N ASN A 119 -18.00 1.97 9.19
CA ASN A 119 -18.77 0.80 8.79
C ASN A 119 -19.76 0.37 9.88
N ILE A 120 -19.32 0.38 11.13
CA ILE A 120 -20.19 0.03 12.27
C ILE A 120 -21.30 1.08 12.43
N VAL A 121 -20.97 2.36 12.29
CA VAL A 121 -21.92 3.48 12.47
C VAL A 121 -22.93 3.56 11.32
N LEU A 122 -22.48 3.50 10.06
CA LEU A 122 -23.35 3.66 8.89
C LEU A 122 -24.19 2.42 8.57
N PHE A 123 -23.78 1.25 9.06
CA PHE A 123 -24.43 -0.02 8.77
C PHE A 123 -24.82 -0.79 10.05
N SER A 124 -25.01 -0.08 11.17
CA SER A 124 -25.40 -0.64 12.48
C SER A 124 -26.72 -1.41 12.44
N ASP A 125 -27.72 -0.89 11.71
CA ASP A 125 -29.07 -1.49 11.58
C ASP A 125 -29.13 -2.60 10.51
N SER A 126 -28.01 -2.89 9.88
CA SER A 126 -27.97 -3.74 8.71
C SER A 126 -27.86 -5.22 9.15
N THR A 127 -29.02 -5.74 9.52
CA THR A 127 -29.22 -7.08 10.07
C THR A 127 -28.68 -8.17 9.14
N LYS A 128 -27.87 -9.07 9.73
CA LYS A 128 -27.26 -10.32 9.22
C LYS A 128 -26.03 -10.18 8.30
N ILE A 129 -24.86 -10.34 8.93
CA ILE A 129 -23.54 -10.64 8.34
C ILE A 129 -23.59 -11.86 7.37
N ILE A 130 -24.54 -12.78 7.59
CA ILE A 130 -24.69 -14.01 6.77
C ILE A 130 -25.23 -13.72 5.37
N ASP A 131 -26.03 -12.67 5.18
CA ASP A 131 -26.64 -12.36 3.88
C ASP A 131 -25.68 -11.61 2.94
N ARG A 132 -24.41 -11.42 3.35
CA ARG A 132 -23.46 -10.47 2.75
C ARG A 132 -22.02 -10.97 2.71
N PRO A 133 -21.73 -12.05 1.96
CA PRO A 133 -20.44 -12.74 2.02
C PRO A 133 -19.23 -11.83 1.76
N TYR A 134 -19.33 -10.86 0.84
CA TYR A 134 -18.22 -9.92 0.53
C TYR A 134 -17.97 -8.90 1.63
N PHE A 135 -19.03 -8.33 2.19
CA PHE A 135 -18.92 -7.36 3.28
C PHE A 135 -18.38 -8.02 4.55
N SER A 136 -18.82 -9.26 4.79
CA SER A 136 -18.37 -10.08 5.92
C SER A 136 -16.92 -10.52 5.75
N ALA A 137 -16.52 -10.99 4.56
CA ALA A 137 -15.12 -11.27 4.27
C ALA A 137 -14.25 -10.04 4.51
N PHE A 138 -14.68 -8.86 4.02
CA PHE A 138 -13.96 -7.61 4.23
C PHE A 138 -13.83 -7.21 5.70
N ILE A 139 -14.90 -7.35 6.50
CA ILE A 139 -14.85 -7.07 7.94
C ILE A 139 -13.93 -8.06 8.66
N ILE A 140 -14.00 -9.34 8.32
CA ILE A 140 -13.24 -10.40 8.98
C ILE A 140 -11.74 -10.31 8.65
N THR A 141 -11.38 -9.99 7.42
CA THR A 141 -9.97 -9.98 6.99
C THR A 141 -9.25 -8.67 7.32
N ARG A 142 -9.99 -7.58 7.55
CA ARG A 142 -9.44 -6.24 7.81
C ARG A 142 -8.56 -6.14 9.07
N PRO A 143 -8.89 -6.73 10.24
CA PRO A 143 -8.01 -6.73 11.41
C PRO A 143 -6.64 -7.32 11.12
N LEU A 144 -6.59 -8.41 10.36
CA LEU A 144 -5.34 -9.05 9.96
C LEU A 144 -4.49 -8.12 9.08
N PHE A 145 -5.12 -7.38 8.17
CA PHE A 145 -4.45 -6.37 7.36
C PHE A 145 -3.87 -5.23 8.20
N VAL A 146 -4.63 -4.72 9.19
CA VAL A 146 -4.13 -3.67 10.10
C VAL A 146 -2.93 -4.17 10.91
N ILE A 147 -2.97 -5.41 11.42
CA ILE A 147 -1.84 -6.02 12.12
C ILE A 147 -0.61 -6.10 11.20
N ALA A 148 -0.79 -6.48 9.94
CA ALA A 148 0.30 -6.52 8.97
C ALA A 148 0.90 -5.13 8.71
N LEU A 149 0.07 -4.08 8.58
CA LEU A 149 0.55 -2.69 8.45
C LEU A 149 1.32 -2.23 9.69
N VAL A 150 0.86 -2.54 10.90
CA VAL A 150 1.60 -2.25 12.14
C VAL A 150 2.95 -2.96 12.13
N GLY A 151 2.98 -4.22 11.69
CA GLY A 151 4.22 -4.98 11.49
C GLY A 151 5.18 -4.29 10.51
N LEU A 152 4.69 -3.79 9.38
CA LEU A 152 5.50 -3.03 8.42
C LEU A 152 6.05 -1.74 9.02
N PHE A 153 5.22 -1.00 9.76
CA PHE A 153 5.63 0.24 10.40
C PHE A 153 6.80 0.03 11.38
N ILE A 154 6.71 -1.02 12.20
CA ILE A 154 7.73 -1.37 13.20
C ILE A 154 9.02 -1.90 12.55
N LEU A 155 8.88 -2.77 11.53
CA LEU A 155 10.02 -3.46 10.92
C LEU A 155 10.77 -2.61 9.88
N HIS A 156 10.20 -1.50 9.42
CA HIS A 156 10.81 -0.64 8.43
C HIS A 156 12.08 0.03 8.96
N LYS A 157 13.21 -0.22 8.29
CA LYS A 157 14.47 0.45 8.57
C LYS A 157 14.53 1.79 7.84
N GLU A 158 14.85 2.87 8.56
CA GLU A 158 15.18 4.17 7.98
C GLU A 158 16.65 4.21 7.55
N LYS A 159 17.00 5.10 6.61
CA LYS A 159 18.41 5.30 6.25
C LYS A 159 19.08 5.82 7.51
N ALA A 160 20.21 5.22 7.90
CA ALA A 160 21.08 5.88 8.85
C ALA A 160 21.37 7.28 8.27
N LYS A 161 21.02 8.31 9.03
CA LYS A 161 21.46 9.66 8.73
C LYS A 161 22.98 9.57 8.87
N ASN A 162 23.70 9.54 7.75
CA ASN A 162 25.13 9.77 7.79
C ASN A 162 25.25 11.24 8.20
N ASP A 163 25.59 11.46 9.47
CA ASP A 163 26.02 12.76 10.00
C ASP A 163 27.30 13.23 9.29
#